data_AF-A0A2U3AZK1-F1
#
_entry.id   AF-A0A2U3AZK1-F1
#
_cell.length_a   1.000
_cell.length_b   1.000
_cell.length_c   1.000
_cell.angle_alpha   90.00
_cell.angle_beta   90.00
_cell.angle_gamma   90.00
#
_symmetry.space_group_name_H-M   'P 1'
#
loop_
_entity.id
_entity.type
_entity.pdbx_description
1 polymer ?
#
loop_
_entity_poly.entity_id
_entity_poly.type
_entity_poly.pdbx_seq_one_letter_code
_entity_poly.pdbx_strand_id
1 'polypeptide(L)'
;MISCNSDDENNHSPSYYNLETGVEFKVSSPTGVDLLNPNNANAYLAENIKIYYLRNSEIEEIYNPNMTSPRNFSIISPEDTGEDFYFIGVGLNSYGLENTITYIEWNDTDTDTIRANFISGDNYTVITKAWYNEELIFDKDIIPETVPEIIKD
;
A
#
# COMPACT_ATOMS: atom_id res chain seq x y z
N MET A 1 15.48 37.43 17.19
CA MET A 1 15.62 37.75 15.75
C MET A 1 15.43 36.46 14.97
N ILE A 2 14.27 36.30 14.34
CA ILE A 2 14.07 35.39 13.21
C ILE A 2 13.55 36.31 12.12
N SER A 3 14.38 36.50 11.09
CA SER A 3 14.13 37.37 9.95
C SER A 3 13.89 36.46 8.75
N CYS A 4 12.65 36.40 8.27
CA CYS A 4 12.38 35.99 6.90
C CYS A 4 11.94 37.25 6.17
N ASN A 5 12.85 37.82 5.38
CA ASN A 5 12.56 38.92 4.50
C ASN A 5 13.20 38.63 3.15
N SER A 6 12.38 38.21 2.20
CA SER A 6 12.48 38.64 0.82
C SER A 6 11.14 38.34 0.17
N ASP A 7 10.44 39.42 -0.17
CA ASP A 7 9.32 39.44 -1.08
C ASP A 7 9.74 38.79 -2.40
N ASP A 8 9.07 37.71 -2.78
CA ASP A 8 9.01 37.24 -4.15
C ASP A 8 7.53 37.21 -4.55
N GLU A 9 7.09 38.26 -5.23
CA GLU A 9 5.88 38.24 -6.06
C GLU A 9 6.12 37.34 -7.28
N ASN A 10 6.28 36.04 -7.04
CA ASN A 10 6.11 35.04 -8.08
C ASN A 10 4.77 34.38 -7.82
N ASN A 11 3.82 34.61 -8.72
CA ASN A 11 2.51 33.99 -8.75
C ASN A 11 2.63 32.49 -9.13
N HIS A 12 3.50 31.77 -8.43
CA HIS A 12 3.63 30.32 -8.48
C HIS A 12 2.50 29.79 -7.60
N SER A 13 1.32 29.60 -8.20
CA SER A 13 0.36 28.70 -7.57
C SER A 13 1.08 27.37 -7.36
N PRO A 14 1.23 26.88 -6.12
CA PRO A 14 1.84 25.58 -5.89
C PRO A 14 1.06 24.54 -6.72
N SER A 15 1.72 23.88 -7.66
CA SER A 15 1.11 22.76 -8.37
C SER A 15 1.10 21.58 -7.40
N TYR A 16 -0.05 21.33 -6.79
CA TYR A 16 -0.23 20.16 -5.94
C TYR A 16 -0.36 18.91 -6.82
N TYR A 17 0.42 17.88 -6.54
CA TYR A 17 0.29 16.58 -7.19
C TYR A 17 -0.45 15.61 -6.26
N ASN A 18 -1.59 15.06 -6.70
CA ASN A 18 -2.33 14.05 -5.95
C ASN A 18 -1.79 12.65 -6.27
N LEU A 19 -1.28 11.94 -5.26
CA LEU A 19 -0.76 10.59 -5.40
C LEU A 19 -1.48 9.65 -4.45
N GLU A 20 -2.32 8.79 -4.99
CA GLU A 20 -3.04 7.75 -4.25
C GLU A 20 -2.78 6.40 -4.92
N THR A 21 -1.74 5.71 -4.47
CA THR A 21 -1.25 4.49 -5.15
C THR A 21 -1.18 3.27 -4.25
N GLY A 22 -1.76 3.35 -3.06
CA GLY A 22 -1.79 2.25 -2.11
C GLY A 22 -3.16 1.59 -2.00
N VAL A 23 -3.18 0.44 -1.34
CA VAL A 23 -4.39 -0.22 -0.85
C VAL A 23 -4.18 -0.64 0.60
N GLU A 24 -5.28 -0.69 1.34
CA GLU A 24 -5.32 -1.10 2.74
C GLU A 24 -6.23 -2.32 2.88
N PHE A 25 -5.79 -3.33 3.64
CA PHE A 25 -6.58 -4.52 3.91
C PHE A 25 -6.14 -5.21 5.21
N LYS A 26 -7.06 -5.95 5.83
CA LYS A 26 -6.79 -6.86 6.94
C LYS A 26 -6.34 -8.22 6.41
N VAL A 27 -5.64 -8.98 7.24
CA VAL A 27 -5.26 -10.36 6.93
C VAL A 27 -5.58 -11.24 8.12
N SER A 28 -6.39 -12.27 7.91
CA SER A 28 -6.80 -13.20 8.96
C SER A 28 -6.73 -14.65 8.49
N SER A 29 -6.63 -15.56 9.45
CA SER A 29 -6.77 -17.00 9.19
C SER A 29 -8.24 -17.38 8.95
N PRO A 30 -8.55 -18.60 8.45
CA PRO A 30 -9.92 -19.07 8.33
C PRO A 30 -10.67 -19.16 9.67
N THR A 31 -9.95 -19.11 10.79
CA THR A 31 -10.52 -19.11 12.15
C THR A 31 -10.71 -17.71 12.75
N GLY A 32 -10.38 -16.65 12.00
CA GLY A 32 -10.51 -15.26 12.44
C GLY A 32 -9.34 -14.72 13.26
N VAL A 33 -8.23 -15.47 13.37
CA VAL A 33 -6.99 -14.95 13.98
C VAL A 33 -6.38 -13.88 13.07
N ASP A 34 -6.14 -12.68 13.61
CA ASP A 34 -5.43 -11.58 12.95
C ASP A 34 -3.96 -11.98 12.68
N LEU A 35 -3.59 -12.11 11.41
CA LEU A 35 -2.25 -12.53 11.00
C LEU A 35 -1.25 -11.37 10.93
N LEU A 36 -1.66 -10.14 11.20
CA LEU A 36 -0.79 -8.96 11.28
C LEU A 36 -0.48 -8.56 12.73
N ASN A 37 -1.22 -9.10 13.72
CA ASN A 37 -0.95 -8.89 15.13
C ASN A 37 0.33 -9.66 15.55
N PRO A 38 1.43 -8.97 15.91
CA PRO A 38 2.72 -9.61 16.22
C PRO A 38 2.70 -10.48 17.48
N ASN A 39 1.63 -10.43 18.30
CA ASN A 39 1.46 -11.30 19.46
C ASN A 39 0.91 -12.69 19.10
N ASN A 40 0.43 -12.89 17.87
CA ASN A 40 -0.01 -14.19 17.39
C ASN A 40 1.19 -15.01 16.90
N ALA A 41 1.25 -16.29 17.30
CA ALA A 41 2.40 -17.15 17.01
C ALA A 41 2.63 -17.41 15.50
N ASN A 42 1.60 -17.24 14.69
CA ASN A 42 1.59 -17.42 13.24
C ASN A 42 1.47 -16.08 12.47
N ALA A 43 1.79 -14.96 13.11
CA ALA A 43 1.72 -13.66 12.48
C ALA A 43 2.78 -13.47 11.39
N TYR A 44 2.42 -12.77 10.32
CA TYR A 44 3.36 -12.21 9.36
C TYR A 44 4.04 -10.99 9.98
N LEU A 45 5.31 -11.16 10.34
CA LEU A 45 6.12 -10.10 10.93
C LEU A 45 6.65 -9.16 9.85
N ALA A 46 6.60 -7.85 10.11
CA ALA A 46 7.04 -6.82 9.17
C ALA A 46 8.48 -7.02 8.66
N GLU A 47 9.38 -7.59 9.47
CA GLU A 47 10.77 -7.85 9.09
C GLU A 47 10.93 -8.91 7.98
N ASN A 48 9.92 -9.79 7.83
CA ASN A 48 9.91 -10.86 6.84
C ASN A 48 9.21 -10.46 5.54
N ILE A 49 8.32 -9.46 5.59
CA ILE A 49 7.52 -9.04 4.44
C ILE A 49 8.40 -8.28 3.45
N LYS A 50 8.32 -8.66 2.18
CA LYS A 50 8.97 -7.96 1.07
C LYS A 50 7.96 -7.63 -0.02
N ILE A 51 8.17 -6.47 -0.65
CA ILE A 51 7.35 -6.00 -1.76
C ILE A 51 8.19 -6.02 -3.02
N TYR A 52 7.61 -6.50 -4.11
CA TYR A 52 8.24 -6.50 -5.43
C TYR A 52 7.30 -5.90 -6.48
N TYR A 53 7.86 -5.19 -7.44
CA TYR A 53 7.11 -4.69 -8.59
C TYR A 53 7.54 -5.41 -9.87
N LEU A 54 6.56 -5.82 -10.69
CA LEU A 54 6.84 -6.27 -12.05
C LEU A 54 6.96 -5.06 -12.98
N ARG A 55 8.15 -4.79 -13.49
CA ARG A 55 8.43 -3.67 -14.42
C ARG A 55 9.24 -4.17 -15.59
N ASN A 56 8.81 -3.88 -16.81
CA ASN A 56 9.50 -4.30 -18.03
C ASN A 56 9.83 -5.81 -18.07
N SER A 57 8.93 -6.65 -17.53
CA SER A 57 9.09 -8.11 -17.38
C SER A 57 10.16 -8.56 -16.37
N GLU A 58 10.68 -7.65 -15.56
CA GLU A 58 11.60 -7.94 -14.46
C GLU A 58 10.92 -7.71 -13.10
N ILE A 59 11.24 -8.57 -12.14
CA ILE A 59 10.75 -8.45 -10.76
C ILE A 59 11.78 -7.66 -9.96
N GLU A 60 11.42 -6.46 -9.52
CA GLU A 60 12.27 -5.55 -8.76
C GLU A 60 11.85 -5.53 -7.29
N GLU A 61 12.77 -5.81 -6.36
CA GLU A 61 12.52 -5.64 -4.93
C GLU A 61 12.42 -4.16 -4.57
N ILE A 62 11.38 -3.81 -3.83
CA ILE A 62 11.20 -2.46 -3.30
C ILE A 62 11.91 -2.38 -1.97
N TYR A 63 13.05 -1.69 -1.98
CA TYR A 63 13.83 -1.40 -0.80
C TYR A 63 14.61 -0.09 -0.94
N ASN A 64 14.21 0.92 -0.16
CA ASN A 64 14.95 2.17 -0.01
C ASN A 64 15.13 2.48 1.48
N PRO A 65 16.32 2.26 2.06
CA PRO A 65 16.55 2.45 3.49
C PRO A 65 16.40 3.90 3.96
N ASN A 66 16.32 4.86 3.05
CA ASN A 66 16.12 6.28 3.38
C ASN A 66 14.65 6.69 3.46
N MET A 67 13.70 5.80 3.16
CA MET A 67 12.26 6.05 3.31
C MET A 67 11.77 5.67 4.70
N THR A 68 10.73 6.36 5.19
CA THR A 68 10.01 6.00 6.43
C THR A 68 9.52 4.55 6.41
N SER A 69 9.05 4.10 5.24
CA SER A 69 8.67 2.72 4.96
C SER A 69 9.59 2.17 3.87
N PRO A 70 10.74 1.56 4.22
CA PRO A 70 11.76 1.16 3.24
C PRO A 70 11.25 0.22 2.16
N ARG A 71 10.27 -0.61 2.47
CA ARG A 71 9.66 -1.59 1.57
C ARG A 71 8.32 -1.13 0.99
N ASN A 72 7.99 0.14 1.16
CA ASN A 72 6.76 0.77 0.68
C ASN A 72 5.46 0.10 1.17
N PHE A 73 5.49 -0.45 2.38
CA PHE A 73 4.31 -0.87 3.13
C PHE A 73 4.42 -0.43 4.59
N SER A 74 3.29 -0.41 5.29
CA SER A 74 3.23 -0.23 6.74
C SER A 74 2.18 -1.18 7.31
N ILE A 75 2.45 -1.77 8.47
CA ILE A 75 1.42 -2.40 9.31
C ILE A 75 0.95 -1.35 10.30
N ILE A 76 -0.35 -1.11 10.32
CA ILE A 76 -1.00 -0.12 11.17
C ILE A 76 -1.66 -0.86 12.32
N SER A 77 -1.40 -0.38 13.54
CA SER A 77 -1.86 -1.02 14.76
C SER A 77 -3.21 -0.47 15.26
N PRO A 78 -3.95 -1.23 16.08
CA PRO A 78 -5.13 -0.76 16.80
C PRO A 78 -4.91 0.55 17.58
N GLU A 79 -3.72 0.74 18.16
CA GLU A 79 -3.39 1.93 18.96
C GLU A 79 -3.19 3.19 18.09
N ASP A 80 -2.78 3.03 16.83
CA ASP A 80 -2.59 4.16 15.91
C ASP A 80 -3.92 4.71 15.38
N THR A 81 -4.96 3.89 15.29
CA THR A 81 -6.24 4.24 14.65
C THR A 81 -7.42 4.29 15.60
N GLY A 82 -7.36 3.58 16.72
CA GLY A 82 -8.50 3.36 17.62
C GLY A 82 -9.43 2.23 17.19
N GLU A 83 -9.08 1.47 16.15
CA GLU A 83 -9.76 0.24 15.74
C GLU A 83 -9.37 -0.94 16.65
N ASP A 84 -10.01 -2.11 16.49
CA ASP A 84 -9.70 -3.33 17.26
C ASP A 84 -8.88 -4.39 16.47
N PHE A 85 -8.40 -4.03 15.28
CA PHE A 85 -7.65 -4.91 14.37
C PHE A 85 -6.39 -4.25 13.81
N TYR A 86 -5.41 -5.07 13.40
CA TYR A 86 -4.29 -4.63 12.57
C TYR A 86 -4.69 -4.65 11.08
N PHE A 87 -4.11 -3.76 10.29
CA PHE A 87 -4.22 -3.79 8.84
C PHE A 87 -2.90 -3.38 8.19
N ILE A 88 -2.71 -3.74 6.92
CA ILE A 88 -1.53 -3.39 6.15
C ILE A 88 -1.91 -2.39 5.06
N GLY A 89 -1.13 -1.32 4.94
CA GLY A 89 -1.13 -0.44 3.78
C GLY A 89 0.04 -0.79 2.86
N VAL A 90 -0.24 -1.10 1.60
CA VAL A 90 0.78 -1.47 0.61
C VAL A 90 0.76 -0.45 -0.53
N GLY A 91 1.88 0.23 -0.75
CA GLY A 91 2.06 1.04 -1.94
C GLY A 91 2.27 0.14 -3.15
N LEU A 92 1.52 0.38 -4.22
CA LEU A 92 1.46 -0.48 -5.39
C LEU A 92 2.34 0.05 -6.53
N ASN A 93 2.70 -0.87 -7.41
CA ASN A 93 3.31 -0.56 -8.68
C ASN A 93 2.35 0.25 -9.56
N SER A 94 2.56 1.55 -9.70
CA SER A 94 1.80 2.39 -10.63
C SER A 94 2.44 2.53 -12.01
N TYR A 95 3.54 1.80 -12.28
CA TYR A 95 4.22 1.82 -13.57
C TYR A 95 3.41 1.05 -14.63
N GLY A 96 2.95 1.76 -15.66
CA GLY A 96 2.16 1.20 -16.76
C GLY A 96 0.65 1.45 -16.65
N LEU A 97 0.17 1.96 -15.51
CA LEU A 97 -1.22 2.35 -15.19
C LEU A 97 -2.28 1.24 -15.28
N GLU A 98 -2.19 0.29 -16.20
CA GLU A 98 -3.16 -0.80 -16.34
C GLU A 98 -2.52 -2.16 -16.07
N ASN A 99 -3.26 -3.04 -15.38
CA ASN A 99 -2.86 -4.40 -15.02
C ASN A 99 -1.44 -4.49 -14.45
N THR A 100 -1.06 -3.45 -13.71
CA THR A 100 0.21 -3.39 -13.00
C THR A 100 0.24 -4.48 -11.94
N ILE A 101 1.42 -5.03 -11.68
CA ILE A 101 1.59 -6.15 -10.75
C ILE A 101 2.54 -5.75 -9.63
N THR A 102 2.07 -5.97 -8.40
CA THR A 102 2.82 -5.91 -7.15
C THR A 102 2.77 -7.29 -6.52
N TYR A 103 3.91 -7.82 -6.09
CA TYR A 103 3.97 -9.03 -5.28
C TYR A 103 4.22 -8.66 -3.82
N ILE A 104 3.52 -9.35 -2.93
CA ILE A 104 3.78 -9.32 -1.49
C ILE A 104 4.27 -10.70 -1.08
N GLU A 105 5.57 -10.79 -0.79
CA GLU A 105 6.17 -11.98 -0.19
C GLU A 105 6.02 -11.84 1.32
N TRP A 106 5.18 -12.67 1.93
CA TRP A 106 4.92 -12.67 3.37
C TRP A 106 6.03 -13.36 4.15
N ASN A 107 6.60 -14.40 3.54
CA ASN A 107 7.75 -15.17 4.00
C ASN A 107 8.34 -15.98 2.83
N ASP A 108 9.38 -16.77 3.08
CA ASP A 108 10.11 -17.56 2.07
C ASP A 108 9.25 -18.55 1.26
N THR A 109 8.03 -18.86 1.71
CA THR A 109 7.14 -19.86 1.09
C THR A 109 5.80 -19.32 0.64
N ASP A 110 5.52 -18.06 0.90
CA ASP A 110 4.19 -17.47 0.71
C ASP A 110 4.29 -16.10 0.05
N THR A 111 3.84 -16.03 -1.20
CA THR A 111 3.84 -14.82 -2.02
C THR A 111 2.53 -14.69 -2.73
N ASP A 112 1.90 -13.53 -2.58
CA ASP A 112 0.64 -13.20 -3.23
C ASP A 112 0.81 -12.08 -4.25
N THR A 113 -0.19 -11.94 -5.11
CA THR A 113 -0.20 -10.97 -6.20
C THR A 113 -1.30 -9.95 -6.02
N ILE A 114 -0.94 -8.66 -6.04
CA ILE A 114 -1.86 -7.54 -6.17
C ILE A 114 -1.77 -7.00 -7.59
N ARG A 115 -2.87 -7.11 -8.34
CA ARG A 115 -3.03 -6.48 -9.66
C ARG A 115 -3.80 -5.18 -9.49
N ALA A 116 -3.36 -4.10 -10.14
CA ALA A 116 -4.05 -2.81 -10.02
C ALA A 116 -4.12 -2.01 -11.33
N ASN A 117 -5.15 -1.17 -11.39
CA ASN A 117 -5.36 -0.18 -12.44
C ASN A 117 -5.37 1.24 -11.84
N PHE A 118 -4.84 2.19 -12.57
CA PHE A 118 -4.68 3.59 -12.21
C PHE A 118 -5.17 4.49 -13.34
N ILE A 119 -5.48 5.73 -12.98
CA ILE A 119 -5.60 6.83 -13.93
C ILE A 119 -4.55 7.88 -13.57
N SER A 120 -4.02 8.55 -14.59
CA SER A 120 -3.03 9.61 -14.42
C SER A 120 -3.41 10.81 -15.30
N GLY A 121 -3.11 12.00 -14.81
CA GLY A 121 -3.23 13.26 -15.52
C GLY A 121 -2.15 14.23 -15.09
N ASP A 122 -2.23 15.48 -15.53
CA ASP A 122 -1.17 16.48 -15.36
C ASP A 122 -0.69 16.62 -13.90
N ASN A 123 -1.60 16.47 -12.94
CA ASN A 123 -1.34 16.69 -11.51
C ASN A 123 -1.81 15.52 -10.62
N TYR A 124 -2.02 14.33 -11.17
CA TYR A 124 -2.42 13.20 -10.34
C TYR A 124 -2.04 11.83 -10.91
N THR A 125 -1.88 10.86 -10.01
CA THR A 125 -1.98 9.42 -10.30
C THR A 125 -2.73 8.78 -9.15
N VAL A 126 -3.88 8.18 -9.47
CA VAL A 126 -4.76 7.57 -8.46
C VAL A 126 -5.18 6.18 -8.87
N ILE A 127 -5.26 5.29 -7.89
CA ILE A 127 -5.76 3.93 -8.07
C ILE A 127 -7.25 3.95 -8.41
N THR A 128 -7.65 3.04 -9.29
CA THR A 128 -9.05 2.87 -9.69
C THR A 128 -9.60 1.53 -9.26
N LYS A 129 -8.81 0.46 -9.37
CA LYS A 129 -9.18 -0.90 -8.94
C LYS A 129 -7.95 -1.67 -8.50
N ALA A 130 -8.13 -2.56 -7.53
CA ALA A 130 -7.12 -3.54 -7.15
C ALA A 130 -7.73 -4.90 -6.86
N TRP A 131 -6.98 -5.95 -7.19
CA TRP A 131 -7.33 -7.33 -6.92
C TRP A 131 -6.18 -8.06 -6.22
N TYR A 132 -6.49 -8.78 -5.16
CA TYR A 132 -5.58 -9.66 -4.43
C TYR A 132 -5.84 -11.11 -4.85
N ASN A 133 -4.88 -11.79 -5.48
CA ASN A 133 -5.05 -13.17 -5.97
C ASN A 133 -6.39 -13.42 -6.70
N GLU A 134 -6.83 -12.46 -7.52
CA GLU A 134 -8.11 -12.43 -8.26
C GLU A 134 -9.32 -11.84 -7.51
N GLU A 135 -9.28 -11.68 -6.19
CA GLU A 135 -10.36 -11.07 -5.39
C GLU A 135 -10.31 -9.54 -5.44
N LEU A 136 -11.42 -8.88 -5.74
CA LEU A 136 -11.51 -7.42 -5.77
C LEU A 136 -11.45 -6.85 -4.35
N ILE A 137 -10.40 -6.08 -4.04
CA ILE A 137 -10.21 -5.45 -2.73
C ILE A 137 -10.41 -3.93 -2.75
N PHE A 138 -10.34 -3.30 -3.93
CA PHE A 138 -10.55 -1.87 -4.06
C PHE A 138 -11.23 -1.56 -5.39
N ASP A 139 -12.21 -0.66 -5.35
CA ASP A 139 -12.82 -0.05 -6.52
C ASP A 139 -13.20 1.39 -6.17
N LYS A 140 -12.68 2.37 -6.92
CA LYS A 140 -12.92 3.79 -6.67
C LYS A 140 -14.40 4.20 -6.73
N ASP A 141 -15.22 3.39 -7.39
CA ASP A 141 -16.66 3.64 -7.56
C ASP A 141 -17.50 2.95 -6.47
N ILE A 142 -16.85 2.28 -5.51
CA ILE A 142 -17.48 1.59 -4.37
C ILE A 142 -16.98 2.24 -3.07
N ILE A 143 -17.92 2.64 -2.20
CA ILE A 143 -17.59 3.07 -0.84
C ILE A 143 -17.68 1.83 0.05
N PRO A 144 -16.55 1.30 0.56
CA PRO A 144 -16.58 0.13 1.42
C PRO A 144 -17.15 0.48 2.81
N GLU A 145 -17.93 -0.43 3.39
CA GLU A 145 -18.42 -0.27 4.77
C GLU A 145 -17.32 -0.54 5.81
N THR A 146 -16.32 -1.34 5.44
CA THR A 146 -15.19 -1.76 6.29
C THR A 146 -13.93 -1.93 5.46
N VAL A 147 -12.77 -1.93 6.11
CA VAL A 147 -11.50 -2.30 5.47
C VAL A 147 -11.60 -3.73 4.92
N PRO A 148 -11.25 -3.98 3.64
CA PRO A 148 -11.27 -5.31 3.04
C PRO A 148 -10.50 -6.34 3.87
N GLU A 149 -10.92 -7.60 3.85
CA GLU A 149 -10.30 -8.67 4.62
C GLU A 149 -9.86 -9.82 3.70
N ILE A 150 -8.57 -10.17 3.79
CA ILE A 150 -7.99 -11.32 3.10
C ILE A 150 -7.90 -12.49 4.07
N ILE A 151 -8.47 -13.63 3.67
CA ILE A 151 -8.34 -14.88 4.41
C ILE A 151 -7.16 -15.68 3.83
N LYS A 152 -6.14 -15.97 4.65
CA LYS A 152 -4.97 -16.78 4.26
C LYS A 152 -4.97 -18.12 4.98
N ASP A 153 -4.81 -19.20 4.21
CA ASP A 153 -4.75 -20.59 4.69
C ASP A 153 -3.43 -20.96 5.41
#